data_AF-A0A8C9DS80-F1
#
_entry.id   AF-A0A8C9DS80-F1
#
_cell.length_a   1.000
_cell.length_b   1.000
_cell.length_c   1.000
_cell.angle_alpha   90.00
_cell.angle_beta   90.00
_cell.angle_gamma   90.00
#
_symmetry.space_group_name_H-M   'P 1'
#
loop_
_entity.id
_entity.type
_entity.pdbx_description
1 polymer ?
#
loop_
_entity_poly.entity_id
_entity_poly.type
_entity_poly.pdbx_seq_one_letter_code
_entity_poly.pdbx_strand_id
1 'polypeptide(L)'
;SFLFPHSKQNKVGVTIGTKTSLIFITILYFFIYHRIFVVLLIFLDILLVIIDLVFTDKIYIPLGYRPISLVTASLFFLDLLLQVYVEGTRHYFSDVLNILDAIIIVVILLFDIIYIFYNIQFVGDIPRLVVLFRPLRLMIIIRSFHLAHQTKHLEQLTRRMVSGNKRRYTHGGFDLDLTYVTERIIAMSFPSSGKQSLYRNPITEVVRFLDSKHQNHYQVYNLCSEKEYDPKYFHNRVYRVMIDDHNVPTLRQMVAFSKDVDEWMSKDKENVVVIHCKGGKGRTGTMVCVCLIARGIFLSAQNRYVRYFEEVKHIYHWNLPPRKLLLLKKLIIYSIRGNGNGCDLTMQMIMKQKIVYSCSSSQNARIFHDSESNRVIIHIFSCPPLYDDVKMQFFICSGVPKYHNKCQFFFWFHTSFIRNSRYGYNIIQ
;
A
#
# COMPACT_ATOMS: atom_id res chain seq x y z
N SER A 1 14.92 4.36 13.29
CA SER A 1 14.36 3.81 14.53
C SER A 1 13.57 4.93 15.17
N PHE A 2 12.23 4.86 15.19
CA PHE A 2 11.41 5.90 15.82
C PHE A 2 11.21 5.58 17.30
N LEU A 3 11.32 6.62 18.12
CA LEU A 3 11.13 6.67 19.57
C LEU A 3 9.79 6.07 20.00
N PHE A 4 9.81 4.80 20.39
CA PHE A 4 8.98 4.28 21.48
C PHE A 4 9.86 3.29 22.25
N PRO A 5 9.87 3.31 23.60
CA PRO A 5 10.64 2.34 24.36
C PRO A 5 10.17 0.94 24.00
N HIS A 6 11.12 0.08 23.61
CA HIS A 6 10.88 -1.31 23.28
C HIS A 6 10.32 -2.04 24.51
N SER A 7 9.00 -2.21 24.58
CA SER A 7 8.44 -3.38 25.25
C SER A 7 8.81 -4.59 24.38
N LYS A 8 9.59 -5.53 24.92
CA LYS A 8 9.85 -6.83 24.31
C LYS A 8 8.51 -7.54 24.08
N GLN A 9 7.93 -7.38 22.90
CA GLN A 9 6.94 -8.31 22.37
C GLN A 9 7.59 -9.01 21.18
N ASN A 10 7.90 -10.29 21.35
CA ASN A 10 8.16 -11.20 20.24
C ASN A 10 6.93 -11.19 19.33
N LYS A 11 6.99 -10.41 18.25
CA LYS A 11 5.98 -10.41 17.20
C LYS A 11 6.69 -10.66 15.89
N VAL A 12 6.53 -11.88 15.40
CA VAL A 12 6.92 -12.34 14.06
C VAL A 12 6.15 -11.50 13.06
N GLY A 13 6.73 -10.36 12.67
CA GLY A 13 6.22 -9.51 11.60
C GLY A 13 6.61 -10.12 10.27
N VAL A 14 5.73 -10.91 9.67
CA VAL A 14 5.87 -11.31 8.27
C VAL A 14 5.79 -10.02 7.45
N THR A 15 6.96 -9.56 6.98
CA THR A 15 7.03 -8.44 6.05
C THR A 15 6.65 -9.00 4.69
N ILE A 16 5.35 -8.97 4.40
CA ILE A 16 4.80 -9.40 3.12
C ILE A 16 5.33 -8.45 2.04
N GLY A 17 6.27 -8.95 1.22
CA GLY A 17 6.88 -8.21 0.13
C GLY A 17 5.85 -7.78 -0.91
N THR A 18 6.18 -6.75 -1.69
CA THR A 18 5.34 -6.22 -2.77
C THR A 18 4.88 -7.27 -3.78
N LYS A 19 5.64 -8.35 -3.97
CA LYS A 19 5.28 -9.49 -4.83
C LYS A 19 4.11 -10.32 -4.26
N THR A 20 4.10 -10.56 -2.95
CA THR A 20 3.05 -11.35 -2.31
C THR A 20 1.74 -10.58 -2.27
N SER A 21 1.78 -9.25 -2.10
CA SER A 21 0.59 -8.40 -2.27
C SER A 21 0.06 -8.42 -3.70
N LEU A 22 0.94 -8.49 -4.71
CA LEU A 22 0.51 -8.56 -6.12
C LEU A 22 -0.18 -9.89 -6.44
N ILE A 23 0.37 -11.01 -5.96
CA ILE A 23 -0.25 -12.34 -6.11
C ILE A 23 -1.63 -12.37 -5.45
N PHE A 24 -1.72 -11.84 -4.23
CA PHE A 24 -2.98 -11.75 -3.50
C PHE A 24 -4.02 -10.88 -4.25
N ILE A 25 -3.59 -9.76 -4.84
CA ILE A 25 -4.45 -8.88 -5.65
C ILE A 25 -4.91 -9.60 -6.93
N THR A 26 -4.02 -10.33 -7.62
CA THR A 26 -4.38 -11.08 -8.83
C THR A 26 -5.40 -12.16 -8.51
N ILE A 27 -5.22 -12.88 -7.41
CA ILE A 27 -6.17 -13.87 -6.91
C ILE A 27 -7.52 -13.19 -6.61
N LEU A 28 -7.53 -12.03 -5.94
CA LEU A 28 -8.75 -11.27 -5.67
C LEU A 28 -9.49 -10.84 -6.95
N TYR A 29 -8.76 -10.38 -7.97
CA TYR A 29 -9.37 -10.05 -9.28
C TYR A 29 -9.97 -11.26 -9.96
N PHE A 30 -9.25 -12.38 -9.97
CA PHE A 30 -9.76 -13.64 -10.51
C PHE A 30 -11.06 -14.03 -9.81
N PHE A 31 -11.11 -13.96 -8.47
CA PHE A 31 -12.35 -14.17 -7.72
C PHE A 31 -13.45 -13.21 -8.16
N ILE A 32 -13.21 -11.90 -8.24
CA ILE A 32 -14.26 -10.93 -8.61
C ILE A 32 -14.81 -11.20 -10.02
N TYR A 33 -13.93 -11.42 -11.01
CA TYR A 33 -14.37 -11.70 -12.39
C TYR A 33 -15.12 -13.03 -12.50
N HIS A 34 -14.63 -14.07 -11.83
CA HIS A 34 -15.31 -15.36 -11.76
C HIS A 34 -16.72 -15.21 -11.19
N ARG A 35 -16.90 -14.38 -10.16
CA ARG A 35 -18.20 -14.13 -9.54
C ARG A 35 -19.16 -13.35 -10.44
N ILE A 36 -18.66 -12.35 -11.18
CA ILE A 36 -19.48 -11.63 -12.18
C ILE A 36 -19.94 -12.60 -13.27
N PHE A 37 -19.06 -13.48 -13.73
CA PHE A 37 -19.37 -14.51 -14.72
C PHE A 37 -20.47 -15.47 -14.22
N VAL A 38 -20.36 -15.95 -12.98
CA VAL A 38 -21.39 -16.81 -12.35
C VAL A 38 -22.73 -16.07 -12.22
N VAL A 39 -22.73 -14.80 -11.82
CA VAL A 39 -23.98 -14.00 -11.75
C VAL A 39 -24.62 -13.83 -13.13
N LEU A 40 -23.82 -13.57 -14.17
CA LEU A 40 -24.30 -13.50 -15.55
C LEU A 40 -24.89 -14.82 -16.03
N LEU A 41 -24.29 -15.96 -15.66
CA LEU A 41 -24.84 -17.29 -15.93
C LEU A 41 -26.20 -17.49 -15.25
N ILE A 42 -26.39 -17.01 -14.01
CA ILE A 42 -27.68 -17.09 -13.33
C ILE A 42 -28.74 -16.26 -14.07
N PHE A 43 -28.39 -15.06 -14.54
CA PHE A 43 -29.34 -14.24 -15.32
C PHE A 43 -29.68 -14.87 -16.67
N LEU A 44 -28.69 -15.44 -17.37
CA LEU A 44 -28.92 -16.18 -18.61
C LEU A 44 -29.85 -17.38 -18.36
N ASP A 45 -29.60 -18.10 -17.28
CA ASP A 45 -30.40 -19.25 -16.89
C ASP A 45 -31.86 -18.86 -16.56
N ILE A 46 -32.07 -17.79 -15.78
CA ILE A 46 -33.41 -17.24 -15.50
C ILE A 46 -34.10 -16.80 -16.78
N LEU A 47 -33.39 -16.14 -17.69
CA LEU A 47 -33.94 -15.72 -18.98
C LEU A 47 -34.40 -16.93 -19.79
N LEU A 48 -33.63 -18.02 -19.82
CA LEU A 48 -34.02 -19.28 -20.45
C LEU A 48 -35.27 -19.87 -19.80
N VAL A 49 -35.38 -19.82 -18.46
CA VAL A 49 -36.59 -20.28 -17.75
C VAL A 49 -37.82 -19.45 -18.14
N ILE A 50 -37.69 -18.12 -18.22
CA ILE A 50 -38.81 -17.23 -18.59
C ILE A 50 -39.25 -17.49 -20.03
N ILE A 51 -38.30 -17.64 -20.95
CA ILE A 51 -38.58 -17.96 -22.36
C ILE A 51 -39.33 -19.29 -22.45
N ASP A 52 -38.88 -20.33 -21.73
CA ASP A 52 -39.55 -21.63 -21.69
C ASP A 52 -41.00 -21.51 -21.17
N LEU A 53 -41.24 -20.72 -20.11
CA LEU A 53 -42.55 -20.56 -19.48
C LEU A 53 -43.54 -19.75 -20.33
N VAL A 54 -43.07 -18.77 -21.10
CA VAL A 54 -43.90 -17.85 -21.89
C VAL A 54 -44.24 -18.41 -23.27
N PHE A 55 -43.30 -19.11 -23.92
CA PHE A 55 -43.44 -19.51 -25.33
C PHE A 55 -43.86 -20.97 -25.54
N THR A 56 -43.99 -21.76 -24.47
CA THR A 56 -44.33 -23.18 -24.58
C THR A 56 -45.61 -23.48 -23.79
N ASP A 57 -46.75 -23.61 -24.49
CA ASP A 57 -48.01 -24.12 -23.90
C ASP A 57 -47.92 -25.61 -23.45
N LYS A 58 -46.77 -26.25 -23.68
CA LYS A 58 -46.46 -27.61 -23.26
C LYS A 58 -45.26 -27.59 -22.32
N ILE A 59 -45.34 -28.37 -21.24
CA ILE A 59 -44.29 -28.51 -20.22
C ILE A 59 -43.16 -29.41 -20.73
N TYR A 60 -42.57 -29.10 -21.88
CA TYR A 60 -41.46 -29.82 -22.48
C TYR A 60 -40.45 -28.83 -23.04
N ILE A 61 -39.19 -28.99 -22.61
CA ILE A 61 -38.07 -28.17 -23.10
C ILE A 61 -37.85 -28.52 -24.58
N PRO A 62 -37.89 -27.54 -25.50
CA PRO A 62 -37.59 -27.78 -26.91
C PRO A 62 -36.20 -28.42 -27.05
N LEU A 63 -36.04 -29.38 -27.98
CA LEU A 63 -34.79 -30.16 -28.13
C LEU A 63 -33.52 -29.29 -28.22
N GLY A 64 -33.63 -28.07 -28.77
CA GLY A 64 -32.53 -27.13 -28.95
C GLY A 64 -31.96 -26.50 -27.67
N TYR A 65 -32.72 -26.43 -26.58
CA TYR A 65 -32.27 -25.77 -25.33
C TYR A 65 -31.67 -26.73 -24.30
N ARG A 66 -31.83 -28.05 -24.48
CA ARG A 66 -31.30 -29.07 -23.54
C ARG A 66 -29.77 -29.01 -23.39
N PRO A 67 -28.98 -28.87 -24.47
CA PRO A 67 -27.53 -28.76 -24.35
C PRO A 67 -27.10 -27.49 -23.60
N ILE A 68 -27.85 -26.38 -23.77
CA ILE A 68 -27.56 -25.10 -23.11
C ILE A 68 -27.81 -25.21 -21.60
N SER A 69 -28.89 -25.89 -21.17
CA SER A 69 -29.14 -26.17 -19.75
C SER A 69 -28.01 -27.00 -19.13
N LEU A 70 -27.60 -28.08 -19.81
CA LEU A 70 -26.51 -28.94 -19.32
C LEU A 70 -25.19 -28.19 -19.20
N VAL A 71 -24.81 -27.41 -20.23
CA VAL A 71 -23.58 -26.59 -20.19
C VAL A 71 -23.63 -25.62 -19.01
N THR A 72 -24.78 -24.99 -18.77
CA THR A 72 -24.98 -24.04 -17.67
C THR A 72 -24.87 -24.76 -16.31
N ALA A 73 -25.51 -25.92 -16.14
CA ALA A 73 -25.41 -26.74 -14.93
C ALA A 73 -23.98 -27.25 -14.67
N SER A 74 -23.25 -27.66 -15.72
CA SER A 74 -21.84 -28.05 -15.63
C SER A 74 -20.94 -26.89 -15.18
N LEU A 75 -21.20 -25.67 -15.64
CA LEU A 75 -20.46 -24.48 -15.20
C LEU A 75 -20.73 -24.16 -13.72
N PHE A 76 -21.97 -24.29 -13.25
CA PHE A 76 -22.28 -24.15 -11.82
C PHE A 76 -21.61 -25.22 -10.96
N PHE A 77 -21.56 -26.47 -11.44
CA PHE A 77 -20.87 -27.54 -10.74
C PHE A 77 -19.35 -27.31 -10.68
N LEU A 78 -18.75 -26.77 -11.76
CA LEU A 78 -17.34 -26.39 -11.75
C LEU A 78 -17.06 -25.26 -10.75
N ASP A 79 -17.91 -24.24 -10.67
CA ASP A 79 -17.81 -23.18 -9.64
C ASP A 79 -17.93 -23.76 -8.23
N LEU A 80 -18.86 -24.68 -7.98
CA LEU A 80 -18.99 -25.39 -6.70
C LEU A 80 -17.68 -26.10 -6.32
N LEU A 81 -17.06 -26.85 -7.24
CA LEU A 81 -15.80 -27.53 -6.99
C LEU A 81 -14.66 -26.55 -6.69
N LEU A 82 -14.60 -25.43 -7.43
CA LEU A 82 -13.61 -24.38 -7.20
C LEU A 82 -13.76 -23.75 -5.82
N GLN A 83 -14.99 -23.51 -5.36
CA GLN A 83 -15.28 -22.98 -4.03
C GLN A 83 -14.85 -23.93 -2.93
N VAL A 84 -15.20 -25.22 -3.05
CA VAL A 84 -14.78 -26.25 -2.09
C VAL A 84 -13.25 -26.35 -2.01
N TYR A 85 -12.57 -26.23 -3.15
CA TYR A 85 -11.11 -26.22 -3.21
C TYR A 85 -10.49 -24.99 -2.50
N VAL A 86 -11.07 -23.81 -2.72
CA VAL A 86 -10.56 -22.54 -2.17
C VAL A 86 -10.83 -22.41 -0.66
N GLU A 87 -12.05 -22.67 -0.23
CA GLU A 87 -12.47 -22.52 1.17
C GLU A 87 -12.00 -23.69 2.04
N GLY A 88 -11.73 -24.84 1.42
CA GLY A 88 -11.38 -26.08 2.08
C GLY A 88 -12.63 -26.86 2.52
N THR A 89 -12.62 -28.17 2.31
CA THR A 89 -13.78 -29.06 2.50
C THR A 89 -14.45 -28.92 3.87
N ARG A 90 -13.67 -28.89 4.95
CA ARG A 90 -14.22 -28.79 6.32
C ARG A 90 -14.93 -27.47 6.60
N HIS A 91 -14.47 -26.37 6.01
CA HIS A 91 -15.03 -25.05 6.25
C HIS A 91 -16.22 -24.78 5.31
N TYR A 92 -16.19 -25.33 4.10
CA TYR A 92 -17.30 -25.21 3.17
C TYR A 92 -18.55 -25.92 3.71
N PHE A 93 -18.40 -27.15 4.17
CA PHE A 93 -19.50 -27.99 4.67
C PHE A 93 -19.86 -27.76 6.15
N SER A 94 -19.39 -26.67 6.78
CA SER A 94 -19.87 -26.28 8.11
C SER A 94 -21.09 -25.35 8.06
N ASP A 95 -21.33 -24.69 6.93
CA ASP A 95 -22.48 -23.83 6.70
C ASP A 95 -23.63 -24.61 6.07
N VAL A 96 -24.81 -24.55 6.69
CA VAL A 96 -26.03 -25.23 6.24
C VAL A 96 -26.45 -24.75 4.85
N LEU A 97 -26.27 -23.47 4.53
CA LEU A 97 -26.62 -22.92 3.22
C LEU A 97 -25.69 -23.45 2.11
N ASN A 98 -24.41 -23.67 2.42
CA ASN A 98 -23.43 -24.23 1.47
C ASN A 98 -23.69 -25.70 1.17
N ILE A 99 -24.08 -26.47 2.19
CA ILE A 99 -24.49 -27.87 2.01
C ILE A 99 -25.72 -27.94 1.11
N LEU A 100 -26.73 -27.12 1.39
CA LEU A 100 -27.98 -27.12 0.66
C LEU A 100 -27.79 -26.67 -0.80
N ASP A 101 -26.95 -25.66 -1.04
CA ASP A 101 -26.61 -25.23 -2.42
C ASP A 101 -25.83 -26.31 -3.18
N ALA A 102 -24.88 -27.00 -2.55
CA ALA A 102 -24.16 -28.11 -3.17
C ALA A 102 -25.11 -29.25 -3.58
N ILE A 103 -26.08 -29.59 -2.71
CA ILE A 103 -27.11 -30.58 -3.03
C ILE A 103 -27.95 -30.14 -4.22
N ILE A 104 -28.41 -28.88 -4.23
CA ILE A 104 -29.23 -28.33 -5.32
C ILE A 104 -28.48 -28.40 -6.65
N ILE A 105 -27.23 -27.94 -6.71
CA ILE A 105 -26.41 -27.94 -7.93
C ILE A 105 -26.21 -29.37 -8.45
N VAL A 106 -25.87 -30.32 -7.57
CA VAL A 106 -25.66 -31.72 -7.95
C VAL A 106 -26.95 -32.37 -8.43
N VAL A 107 -28.07 -32.15 -7.73
CA VAL A 107 -29.37 -32.71 -8.11
C VAL A 107 -29.80 -32.18 -9.48
N ILE A 108 -29.67 -30.87 -9.74
CA ILE A 108 -29.98 -30.26 -11.04
C ILE A 108 -29.11 -30.85 -12.15
N LEU A 109 -27.80 -30.99 -11.93
CA LEU A 109 -26.88 -31.57 -12.91
C LEU A 109 -27.27 -33.01 -13.26
N LEU A 110 -27.62 -33.83 -12.26
CA LEU A 110 -28.07 -35.20 -12.48
C LEU A 110 -29.36 -35.27 -13.30
N PHE A 111 -30.33 -34.40 -13.00
CA PHE A 111 -31.57 -34.31 -13.78
C PHE A 111 -31.30 -33.92 -15.24
N ASP A 112 -30.43 -32.93 -15.50
CA ASP A 112 -30.08 -32.49 -16.85
C ASP A 112 -29.35 -33.59 -17.64
N ILE A 113 -28.45 -34.36 -16.99
CA ILE A 113 -27.78 -35.52 -17.59
C ILE A 113 -28.81 -36.59 -17.96
N ILE A 114 -29.68 -36.99 -17.02
CA ILE A 114 -30.69 -38.02 -17.26
C ILE A 114 -31.58 -37.61 -18.44
N TYR A 115 -32.02 -36.36 -18.49
CA TYR A 115 -32.90 -35.84 -19.54
C TYR A 115 -32.29 -35.81 -20.95
N ILE A 116 -30.96 -35.73 -21.05
CA ILE A 116 -30.24 -35.78 -22.34
C ILE A 116 -30.03 -37.21 -22.82
N PHE A 117 -29.60 -38.11 -21.94
CA PHE A 117 -29.26 -39.49 -22.33
C PHE A 117 -30.51 -40.36 -22.52
N TYR A 118 -31.56 -40.09 -21.76
CA TYR A 118 -32.79 -40.84 -21.82
C TYR A 118 -33.85 -40.06 -22.59
N ASN A 119 -33.97 -40.32 -23.89
CA ASN A 119 -35.08 -39.84 -24.72
C ASN A 119 -36.37 -40.61 -24.37
N ILE A 120 -36.76 -40.60 -23.08
CA ILE A 120 -37.86 -41.40 -22.57
C ILE A 120 -39.16 -40.72 -22.97
N GLN A 121 -39.79 -41.29 -23.98
CA GLN A 121 -41.19 -41.06 -24.37
C GLN A 121 -42.19 -41.69 -23.36
N PHE A 122 -41.76 -42.03 -22.15
CA PHE A 122 -42.44 -42.97 -21.25
C PHE A 122 -42.48 -42.59 -19.75
N VAL A 123 -42.30 -41.31 -19.36
CA VAL A 123 -42.73 -40.89 -18.01
C VAL A 123 -43.52 -39.60 -18.10
N GLY A 124 -44.84 -39.74 -18.07
CA GLY A 124 -45.82 -38.69 -18.37
C GLY A 124 -45.83 -37.47 -17.45
N ASP A 125 -45.10 -37.46 -16.33
CA ASP A 125 -45.19 -36.38 -15.34
C ASP A 125 -43.84 -35.85 -14.79
N ILE A 126 -42.70 -36.48 -15.12
CA ILE A 126 -41.37 -36.01 -14.69
C ILE A 126 -40.96 -34.63 -15.24
N PRO A 127 -41.37 -34.18 -16.46
CA PRO A 127 -41.00 -32.85 -16.97
C PRO A 127 -41.44 -31.69 -16.06
N ARG A 128 -42.52 -31.87 -15.30
CA ARG A 128 -43.06 -30.86 -14.36
C ARG A 128 -42.19 -30.68 -13.12
N LEU A 129 -41.55 -31.76 -12.64
CA LEU A 129 -40.69 -31.74 -11.46
C LEU A 129 -39.41 -30.92 -11.71
N VAL A 130 -38.80 -31.02 -12.90
CA VAL A 130 -37.60 -30.23 -13.24
C VAL A 130 -37.92 -28.73 -13.18
N VAL A 131 -39.11 -28.31 -13.63
CA VAL A 131 -39.59 -26.92 -13.52
C VAL A 131 -39.79 -26.51 -12.06
N LEU A 132 -40.22 -27.42 -11.18
CA LEU A 132 -40.35 -27.17 -9.73
C LEU A 132 -38.98 -26.90 -9.05
N PHE A 133 -37.90 -27.48 -9.57
CA PHE A 133 -36.55 -27.23 -9.04
C PHE A 133 -35.88 -25.96 -9.62
N ARG A 134 -36.43 -25.35 -10.67
CA ARG A 134 -35.87 -24.12 -11.29
C ARG A 134 -35.92 -22.88 -10.36
N PRO A 135 -36.98 -22.63 -9.57
CA PRO A 135 -36.99 -21.55 -8.58
C PRO A 135 -35.96 -21.71 -7.45
N LEU A 136 -35.51 -22.94 -7.14
CA LEU A 136 -34.44 -23.16 -6.15
C LEU A 136 -33.11 -22.54 -6.61
N ARG A 137 -32.95 -22.24 -7.91
CA ARG A 137 -31.81 -21.47 -8.43
C ARG A 137 -31.80 -20.01 -7.94
N LEU A 138 -32.92 -19.47 -7.44
CA LEU A 138 -32.95 -18.18 -6.75
C LEU A 138 -32.17 -18.22 -5.42
N MET A 139 -31.99 -19.39 -4.81
CA MET A 139 -31.11 -19.53 -3.65
C MET A 139 -29.65 -19.23 -4.01
N ILE A 140 -29.24 -19.50 -5.25
CA ILE A 140 -27.92 -19.14 -5.79
C ILE A 140 -27.78 -17.60 -5.85
N ILE A 141 -28.85 -16.85 -6.12
CA ILE A 141 -28.86 -15.37 -6.06
C ILE A 141 -28.72 -14.88 -4.61
N ILE A 142 -29.50 -15.44 -3.69
CA ILE A 142 -29.41 -15.10 -2.25
C ILE A 142 -27.99 -15.36 -1.75
N ARG A 143 -27.36 -16.46 -2.20
CA ARG A 143 -25.96 -16.78 -1.93
C ARG A 143 -24.99 -15.81 -2.60
N SER A 144 -25.23 -15.42 -3.86
CA SER A 144 -24.43 -14.40 -4.56
C SER A 144 -24.40 -13.08 -3.80
N PHE A 145 -25.54 -12.70 -3.22
CA PHE A 145 -25.68 -11.50 -2.39
C PHE A 145 -25.00 -11.66 -1.02
N HIS A 146 -25.18 -12.80 -0.35
CA HIS A 146 -24.48 -13.13 0.90
C HIS A 146 -22.95 -13.15 0.71
N LEU A 147 -22.49 -13.60 -0.45
CA LEU A 147 -21.09 -13.65 -0.80
C LEU A 147 -20.54 -12.28 -1.22
N ALA A 148 -21.35 -11.43 -1.86
CA ALA A 148 -21.00 -10.02 -2.07
C ALA A 148 -20.83 -9.25 -0.74
N HIS A 149 -21.48 -9.71 0.34
CA HIS A 149 -21.17 -9.23 1.68
C HIS A 149 -19.80 -9.75 2.18
N GLN A 150 -19.44 -11.00 1.87
CA GLN A 150 -18.11 -11.55 2.20
C GLN A 150 -16.94 -10.87 1.44
N THR A 151 -17.15 -10.38 0.23
CA THR A 151 -16.08 -9.64 -0.50
C THR A 151 -15.69 -8.34 0.21
N LYS A 152 -16.64 -7.63 0.83
CA LYS A 152 -16.34 -6.47 1.69
C LYS A 152 -15.46 -6.85 2.87
N HIS A 153 -15.71 -8.01 3.47
CA HIS A 153 -14.87 -8.52 4.55
C HIS A 153 -13.45 -8.83 4.04
N LEU A 154 -13.32 -9.41 2.86
CA LEU A 154 -12.01 -9.70 2.24
C LEU A 154 -11.24 -8.42 1.91
N GLU A 155 -11.89 -7.36 1.43
CA GLU A 155 -11.27 -6.04 1.25
C GLU A 155 -10.72 -5.49 2.56
N GLN A 156 -11.50 -5.57 3.64
CA GLN A 156 -11.07 -5.12 4.97
C GLN A 156 -9.85 -5.92 5.46
N LEU A 157 -9.86 -7.25 5.31
CA LEU A 157 -8.71 -8.10 5.63
C LEU A 157 -7.48 -7.72 4.80
N THR A 158 -7.65 -7.45 3.50
CA THR A 158 -6.58 -7.01 2.60
C THR A 158 -5.95 -5.72 3.08
N ARG A 159 -6.77 -4.72 3.43
CA ARG A 159 -6.30 -3.44 3.98
C ARG A 159 -5.54 -3.64 5.29
N ARG A 160 -6.03 -4.52 6.17
CA ARG A 160 -5.36 -4.86 7.45
C ARG A 160 -3.99 -5.52 7.22
N MET A 161 -3.90 -6.46 6.28
CA MET A 161 -2.63 -7.10 5.91
C MET A 161 -1.62 -6.08 5.38
N VAL A 162 -2.04 -5.18 4.48
CA VAL A 162 -1.13 -4.16 3.90
C VAL A 162 -0.70 -3.11 4.92
N SER A 163 -1.54 -2.77 5.90
CA SER A 163 -1.11 -1.90 6.99
C SER A 163 -0.06 -2.55 7.89
N GLY A 164 -0.01 -3.89 7.95
CA GLY A 164 0.85 -4.62 8.87
C GLY A 164 0.62 -4.15 10.31
N ASN A 165 1.70 -3.86 11.03
CA ASN A 165 1.66 -3.51 12.46
C ASN A 165 1.28 -2.04 12.76
N LYS A 166 0.74 -1.30 11.78
CA LYS A 166 0.33 0.10 12.01
C LYS A 166 -0.94 0.16 12.86
N ARG A 167 -1.05 1.21 13.69
CA ARG A 167 -2.30 1.53 14.38
C ARG A 167 -3.31 2.01 13.34
N ARG A 168 -4.47 1.34 13.29
CA ARG A 168 -5.59 1.70 12.40
C ARG A 168 -6.69 2.34 13.24
N TYR A 169 -7.47 3.22 12.63
CA TYR A 169 -8.68 3.76 13.21
C TYR A 169 -9.85 2.84 12.86
N THR A 170 -10.44 2.19 13.87
CA THR A 170 -11.50 1.17 13.70
C THR A 170 -12.82 1.53 14.41
N HIS A 171 -13.03 2.81 14.75
CA HIS A 171 -14.19 3.25 15.53
C HIS A 171 -15.25 3.94 14.66
N GLY A 172 -16.51 4.00 15.14
CA GLY A 172 -17.58 4.75 14.48
C GLY A 172 -17.90 4.31 13.05
N GLY A 173 -17.72 3.01 12.74
CA GLY A 173 -17.95 2.49 11.39
C GLY A 173 -16.88 2.86 10.36
N PHE A 174 -15.69 3.26 10.79
CA PHE A 174 -14.52 3.50 9.93
C PHE A 174 -13.46 2.42 10.16
N ASP A 175 -12.78 1.96 9.11
CA ASP A 175 -11.56 1.11 9.18
C ASP A 175 -10.48 1.72 8.26
N LEU A 176 -9.73 2.68 8.80
CA LEU A 176 -8.75 3.48 8.05
C LEU A 176 -7.35 3.32 8.64
N ASP A 177 -6.35 3.25 7.76
CA ASP A 177 -4.94 3.37 8.12
C ASP A 177 -4.61 4.84 8.39
N LEU A 178 -5.08 5.29 9.55
CA LEU A 178 -5.11 6.65 10.06
C LEU A 178 -4.89 6.59 11.57
N THR A 179 -4.13 7.53 12.11
CA THR A 179 -3.80 7.62 13.53
C THR A 179 -3.76 9.07 13.96
N TYR A 180 -4.45 9.40 15.06
CA TYR A 180 -4.21 10.65 15.79
C TYR A 180 -2.89 10.55 16.53
N VAL A 181 -1.91 11.35 16.13
CA VAL A 181 -0.64 11.49 16.85
C VAL A 181 -0.85 12.38 18.09
N THR A 182 -1.64 13.44 17.89
CA THR A 182 -2.25 14.27 18.94
C THR A 182 -3.69 14.53 18.54
N GLU A 183 -4.47 15.23 19.37
CA GLU A 183 -5.86 15.61 19.05
C GLU A 183 -5.97 16.42 17.74
N ARG A 184 -4.94 17.21 17.40
CA ARG A 184 -4.93 18.11 16.23
C ARG A 184 -3.94 17.72 15.13
N ILE A 185 -3.22 16.60 15.28
CA ILE A 185 -2.26 16.11 14.27
C ILE A 185 -2.59 14.67 13.92
N ILE A 186 -3.00 14.46 12.67
CA ILE A 186 -3.38 13.16 12.13
C ILE A 186 -2.31 12.69 11.15
N ALA A 187 -1.88 11.44 11.28
CA ALA A 187 -1.02 10.76 10.33
C ALA A 187 -1.82 9.65 9.62
N MET A 188 -1.70 9.55 8.29
CA MET A 188 -2.37 8.49 7.54
C MET A 188 -1.53 7.98 6.36
N SER A 189 -1.96 6.86 5.77
CA SER A 189 -1.47 6.43 4.46
C SER A 189 -2.25 7.08 3.32
N PHE A 190 -1.76 6.86 2.09
CA PHE A 190 -2.27 7.54 0.89
C PHE A 190 -3.77 7.26 0.66
N PRO A 191 -4.62 8.30 0.53
CA PRO A 191 -6.01 8.15 0.13
C PRO A 191 -6.06 7.80 -1.35
N SER A 192 -6.74 6.72 -1.70
CA SER A 192 -6.67 6.11 -3.02
C SER A 192 -8.05 5.92 -3.65
N SER A 193 -8.08 5.96 -4.98
CA SER A 193 -9.27 5.71 -5.79
C SER A 193 -9.09 4.47 -6.68
N GLY A 194 -10.19 4.01 -7.28
CA GLY A 194 -10.22 2.87 -8.19
C GLY A 194 -9.64 1.59 -7.57
N LYS A 195 -8.86 0.84 -8.37
CA LYS A 195 -8.31 -0.46 -7.97
C LYS A 195 -7.42 -0.44 -6.72
N GLN A 196 -6.83 0.71 -6.38
CA GLN A 196 -5.93 0.83 -5.22
C GLN A 196 -6.68 0.90 -3.88
N SER A 197 -7.96 1.30 -3.88
CA SER A 197 -8.79 1.38 -2.66
C SER A 197 -9.14 0.01 -2.07
N LEU A 198 -8.95 -1.07 -2.83
CA LEU A 198 -9.11 -2.45 -2.34
C LEU A 198 -8.13 -2.79 -1.22
N TYR A 199 -6.92 -2.21 -1.26
CA TYR A 199 -5.84 -2.53 -0.31
C TYR A 199 -5.25 -1.30 0.40
N ARG A 200 -5.78 -0.11 0.13
CA ARG A 200 -5.45 1.16 0.81
C ARG A 200 -6.71 1.88 1.26
N ASN A 201 -6.55 3.02 1.93
CA ASN A 201 -7.67 3.87 2.33
C ASN A 201 -8.44 4.33 1.08
N PRO A 202 -9.74 4.02 0.96
CA PRO A 202 -10.59 4.64 -0.06
C PRO A 202 -10.66 6.15 0.21
N ILE A 203 -10.40 6.98 -0.79
CA ILE A 203 -10.41 8.45 -0.62
C ILE A 203 -11.78 8.94 -0.15
N THR A 204 -12.86 8.35 -0.65
CA THR A 204 -14.24 8.68 -0.23
C THR A 204 -14.48 8.44 1.26
N GLU A 205 -13.93 7.34 1.81
CA GLU A 205 -14.02 7.03 3.23
C GLU A 205 -13.15 7.97 4.09
N VAL A 206 -11.99 8.38 3.59
CA VAL A 206 -11.16 9.39 4.26
C VAL A 206 -11.87 10.74 4.28
N VAL A 207 -12.48 11.16 3.17
CA VAL A 207 -13.28 12.40 3.11
C VAL A 207 -14.48 12.30 4.06
N ARG A 208 -15.24 11.20 4.03
CA ARG A 208 -16.36 10.95 4.97
C ARG A 208 -15.91 11.06 6.42
N PHE A 209 -14.74 10.50 6.73
CA PHE A 209 -14.17 10.57 8.07
C PHE A 209 -13.81 12.01 8.46
N LEU A 210 -13.09 12.72 7.61
CA LEU A 210 -12.63 14.08 7.91
C LEU A 210 -13.78 15.09 7.95
N ASP A 211 -14.74 14.99 7.05
CA ASP A 211 -15.91 15.86 7.03
C ASP A 211 -16.82 15.57 8.25
N SER A 212 -17.03 14.30 8.63
CA SER A 212 -17.85 13.99 9.81
C SER A 212 -17.21 14.36 11.16
N LYS A 213 -15.88 14.37 11.25
CA LYS A 213 -15.15 14.62 12.50
C LYS A 213 -14.58 16.03 12.62
N HIS A 214 -14.23 16.66 11.49
CA HIS A 214 -13.48 17.91 11.42
C HIS A 214 -14.03 18.83 10.31
N GLN A 215 -15.35 18.88 10.13
CA GLN A 215 -15.98 19.66 9.06
C GLN A 215 -15.38 21.07 8.96
N ASN A 216 -14.81 21.42 7.81
CA ASN A 216 -14.14 22.71 7.55
C ASN A 216 -12.90 23.03 8.41
N HIS A 217 -12.51 22.15 9.32
CA HIS A 217 -11.40 22.33 10.27
C HIS A 217 -10.22 21.41 9.97
N TYR A 218 -10.06 20.90 8.74
CA TYR A 218 -8.85 20.15 8.36
C TYR A 218 -8.14 20.70 7.12
N GLN A 219 -6.81 20.57 7.13
CA GLN A 219 -5.94 20.75 5.96
C GLN A 219 -5.08 19.51 5.75
N VAL A 220 -5.01 19.05 4.50
CA VAL A 220 -4.30 17.82 4.11
C VAL A 220 -2.93 18.16 3.53
N TYR A 221 -1.89 17.48 4.01
CA TYR A 221 -0.52 17.61 3.53
C TYR A 221 -0.10 16.34 2.80
N ASN A 222 -0.01 16.43 1.48
CA ASN A 222 0.46 15.34 0.62
C ASN A 222 1.98 15.43 0.43
N LEU A 223 2.70 14.47 1.01
CA LEU A 223 4.16 14.38 0.97
C LEU A 223 4.70 13.58 -0.22
N CYS A 224 3.85 13.14 -1.16
CA CYS A 224 4.26 12.35 -2.31
C CYS A 224 4.69 13.25 -3.49
N SER A 225 5.92 13.06 -3.98
CA SER A 225 6.30 13.54 -5.30
C SER A 225 5.70 12.68 -6.41
N GLU A 226 5.51 11.39 -6.14
CA GLU A 226 5.16 10.37 -7.12
C GLU A 226 3.65 10.10 -7.27
N LYS A 227 2.81 10.70 -6.43
CA LYS A 227 1.36 10.49 -6.44
C LYS A 227 0.56 11.73 -6.07
N GLU A 228 -0.56 11.89 -6.75
CA GLU A 228 -1.55 12.95 -6.51
C GLU A 228 -2.98 12.43 -6.67
N TYR A 229 -3.94 13.26 -6.31
CA TYR A 229 -5.38 13.09 -6.44
C TYR A 229 -6.01 14.47 -6.63
N ASP A 230 -7.25 14.52 -7.12
CA ASP A 230 -7.97 15.79 -7.29
C ASP A 230 -8.15 16.48 -5.91
N PRO A 231 -7.62 17.70 -5.69
CA PRO A 231 -7.76 18.40 -4.42
C PRO A 231 -9.22 18.74 -4.08
N LYS A 232 -10.14 18.70 -5.04
CA LYS A 232 -11.58 18.92 -4.81
C LYS A 232 -12.18 17.93 -3.81
N TYR A 233 -11.66 16.71 -3.72
CA TYR A 233 -12.09 15.74 -2.70
C TYR A 233 -11.98 16.29 -1.28
N PHE A 234 -11.00 17.16 -1.03
CA PHE A 234 -10.73 17.76 0.27
C PHE A 234 -11.04 19.26 0.26
N HIS A 235 -12.01 19.69 -0.54
CA HIS A 235 -12.47 21.09 -0.63
C HIS A 235 -11.33 22.07 -0.94
N ASN A 236 -10.38 21.64 -1.77
CA ASN A 236 -9.16 22.37 -2.13
C ASN A 236 -8.22 22.72 -0.95
N ARG A 237 -8.38 22.10 0.22
CA ARG A 237 -7.48 22.27 1.38
C ARG A 237 -6.35 21.24 1.37
N VAL A 238 -5.59 21.21 0.27
CA VAL A 238 -4.46 20.28 0.07
C VAL A 238 -3.18 21.04 -0.21
N TYR A 239 -2.21 20.92 0.69
CA TYR A 239 -0.85 21.42 0.52
C TYR A 239 0.10 20.30 0.10
N ARG A 240 0.98 20.54 -0.88
CA ARG A 240 1.92 19.52 -1.38
C ARG A 240 3.36 19.81 -0.98
N VAL A 241 4.03 18.81 -0.44
CA VAL A 241 5.49 18.80 -0.22
C VAL A 241 6.09 17.68 -1.05
N MET A 242 6.86 18.02 -2.08
CA MET A 242 7.42 17.03 -2.99
C MET A 242 8.62 16.31 -2.35
N ILE A 243 8.39 15.14 -1.75
CA ILE A 243 9.41 14.30 -1.13
C ILE A 243 9.40 12.92 -1.79
N ASP A 244 10.53 12.53 -2.38
CA ASP A 244 10.66 11.23 -3.04
C ASP A 244 10.56 10.06 -2.05
N ASP A 245 10.03 8.93 -2.51
CA ASP A 245 9.89 7.74 -1.67
C ASP A 245 11.25 7.29 -1.12
N HIS A 246 11.32 7.02 0.19
CA HIS A 246 12.56 6.70 0.92
C HIS A 246 13.63 7.81 0.92
N ASN A 247 13.25 9.07 0.71
CA ASN A 247 14.13 10.22 0.88
C ASN A 247 13.62 11.15 2.00
N VAL A 248 14.47 12.13 2.37
CA VAL A 248 14.17 13.14 3.40
C VAL A 248 13.67 14.42 2.73
N PRO A 249 12.86 15.25 3.43
CA PRO A 249 12.58 16.60 2.98
C PRO A 249 13.85 17.46 3.06
N THR A 250 13.95 18.46 2.19
CA THR A 250 14.95 19.54 2.35
C THR A 250 14.66 20.37 3.58
N LEU A 251 15.66 21.01 4.17
CA LEU A 251 15.43 21.90 5.32
C LEU A 251 14.50 23.07 4.98
N ARG A 252 14.62 23.60 3.75
CA ARG A 252 13.71 24.64 3.25
C ARG A 252 12.25 24.14 3.23
N GLN A 253 12.02 22.91 2.78
CA GLN A 253 10.67 22.32 2.80
C GLN A 253 10.13 22.15 4.21
N MET A 254 10.97 21.75 5.18
CA MET A 254 10.55 21.64 6.58
C MET A 254 10.12 22.98 7.17
N VAL A 255 10.91 24.04 6.96
CA VAL A 255 10.59 25.39 7.45
C VAL A 255 9.32 25.92 6.80
N ALA A 256 9.19 25.80 5.47
CA ALA A 256 8.00 26.25 4.76
C ALA A 256 6.74 25.51 5.22
N PHE A 257 6.82 24.19 5.35
CA PHE A 257 5.74 23.37 5.89
C PHE A 257 5.36 23.77 7.32
N SER A 258 6.33 23.98 8.21
CA SER A 258 6.02 24.38 9.59
C SER A 258 5.33 25.73 9.67
N LYS A 259 5.72 26.70 8.82
CA LYS A 259 5.04 28.00 8.74
C LYS A 259 3.60 27.86 8.25
N ASP A 260 3.37 27.08 7.20
CA ASP A 260 2.02 26.83 6.67
C ASP A 260 1.12 26.11 7.70
N VAL A 261 1.66 25.09 8.39
CA VAL A 261 0.95 24.40 9.48
C VAL A 261 0.60 25.38 10.61
N ASP A 262 1.52 26.25 11.01
CA ASP A 262 1.26 27.22 12.08
C ASP A 262 0.22 28.27 11.67
N GLU A 263 0.28 28.75 10.42
CA GLU A 263 -0.73 29.64 9.85
C GLU A 263 -2.11 28.98 9.81
N TRP A 264 -2.21 27.71 9.38
CA TRP A 264 -3.49 26.98 9.38
C TRP A 264 -4.02 26.78 10.80
N MET A 265 -3.16 26.33 11.71
CA MET A 265 -3.54 25.97 13.08
C MET A 265 -3.85 27.19 13.96
N SER A 266 -3.37 28.38 13.59
CA SER A 266 -3.68 29.64 14.28
C SER A 266 -5.02 30.26 13.86
N LYS A 267 -5.56 29.88 12.69
CA LYS A 267 -6.87 30.37 12.22
C LYS A 267 -8.04 29.91 13.08
N ASP A 268 -7.95 28.70 13.66
CA ASP A 268 -8.96 28.17 14.58
C ASP A 268 -8.34 27.16 15.56
N LYS A 269 -8.84 27.11 16.79
CA LYS A 269 -8.42 26.15 17.82
C LYS A 269 -8.86 24.71 17.49
N GLU A 270 -9.93 24.53 16.71
CA GLU A 270 -10.45 23.24 16.25
C GLU A 270 -9.70 22.73 15.01
N ASN A 271 -8.90 23.59 14.36
CA ASN A 271 -8.18 23.20 13.15
C ASN A 271 -7.22 22.04 13.42
N VAL A 272 -7.26 21.03 12.56
CA VAL A 272 -6.37 19.87 12.56
C VAL A 272 -5.56 19.80 11.27
N VAL A 273 -4.39 19.18 11.34
CA VAL A 273 -3.55 18.88 10.17
C VAL A 273 -3.51 17.38 9.90
N VAL A 274 -3.67 17.01 8.63
CA VAL A 274 -3.67 15.62 8.18
C VAL A 274 -2.46 15.39 7.29
N ILE A 275 -1.45 14.68 7.78
CA ILE A 275 -0.18 14.49 7.09
C ILE A 275 -0.11 13.06 6.54
N HIS A 276 0.12 12.92 5.24
CA HIS A 276 0.22 11.60 4.62
C HIS A 276 1.33 11.51 3.58
N CYS A 277 1.78 10.28 3.34
CA CYS A 277 2.63 9.92 2.21
C CYS A 277 2.07 8.65 1.55
N LYS A 278 2.91 7.88 0.85
CA LYS A 278 2.48 6.61 0.27
C LYS A 278 2.03 5.59 1.32
N GLY A 279 2.75 5.47 2.43
CA GLY A 279 2.54 4.40 3.43
C GLY A 279 2.30 4.86 4.86
N GLY A 280 2.36 6.16 5.14
CA GLY A 280 2.17 6.71 6.49
C GLY A 280 3.30 6.39 7.47
N LYS A 281 4.54 6.21 6.98
CA LYS A 281 5.71 5.79 7.79
C LYS A 281 6.82 6.84 7.77
N GLY A 282 7.89 6.64 6.98
CA GLY A 282 9.10 7.47 7.02
C GLY A 282 8.87 8.97 6.78
N ARG A 283 8.41 9.35 5.58
CA ARG A 283 8.13 10.76 5.21
C ARG A 283 7.15 11.43 6.19
N THR A 284 6.03 10.76 6.43
CA THR A 284 4.98 11.22 7.37
C THR A 284 5.55 11.41 8.77
N GLY A 285 6.25 10.41 9.31
CA GLY A 285 6.86 10.47 10.65
C GLY A 285 7.88 11.59 10.78
N THR A 286 8.72 11.82 9.76
CA THR A 286 9.65 12.96 9.74
C THR A 286 8.91 14.30 9.85
N MET A 287 7.88 14.52 9.04
CA MET A 287 7.13 15.79 9.03
C MET A 287 6.24 15.96 10.28
N VAL A 288 5.71 14.86 10.83
CA VAL A 288 5.02 14.86 12.13
C VAL A 288 5.99 15.27 13.25
N CYS A 289 7.20 14.71 13.30
CA CYS A 289 8.20 15.13 14.28
C CYS A 289 8.59 16.60 14.12
N VAL A 290 8.70 17.09 12.88
CA VAL A 290 8.90 18.52 12.59
C VAL A 290 7.76 19.36 13.19
N CYS A 291 6.49 18.98 13.00
CA CYS A 291 5.36 19.66 13.64
C CYS A 291 5.45 19.67 15.17
N LEU A 292 5.77 18.51 15.76
CA LEU A 292 5.85 18.36 17.21
C LEU A 292 6.95 19.23 17.83
N ILE A 293 8.12 19.31 17.19
CA ILE A 293 9.22 20.18 17.61
C ILE A 293 8.89 21.65 17.36
N ALA A 294 8.34 21.99 16.19
CA ALA A 294 7.90 23.33 15.84
C ALA A 294 6.99 23.92 16.92
N ARG A 295 6.03 23.13 17.39
CA ARG A 295 5.05 23.50 18.44
C ARG A 295 5.55 23.38 19.87
N GLY A 296 6.79 22.93 20.08
CA GLY A 296 7.41 22.81 21.41
C GLY A 296 6.87 21.66 22.26
N ILE A 297 6.15 20.70 21.66
CA ILE A 297 5.65 19.51 22.37
C ILE A 297 6.81 18.57 22.71
N PHE A 298 7.84 18.53 21.85
CA PHE A 298 9.07 17.78 22.09
C PHE A 298 10.28 18.69 21.89
N LEU A 299 11.31 18.45 22.70
CA LEU A 299 12.53 19.26 22.75
C LEU A 299 13.72 18.65 22.02
N SER A 300 13.72 17.35 21.70
CA SER A 300 14.88 16.69 21.09
C SER A 300 14.53 15.63 20.06
N ALA A 301 15.38 15.52 19.03
CA ALA A 301 15.22 14.58 17.93
C ALA A 301 16.36 13.55 17.81
N GLN A 302 16.00 12.28 17.62
CA GLN A 302 16.96 11.22 17.26
C GLN A 302 17.27 11.17 15.76
N ASN A 303 16.31 11.56 14.90
CA ASN A 303 16.53 11.59 13.46
C ASN A 303 17.38 12.80 13.08
N ARG A 304 18.47 12.59 12.32
CA ARG A 304 19.43 13.62 11.91
C ARG A 304 18.77 14.88 11.33
N TYR A 305 17.82 14.69 10.42
CA TYR A 305 17.19 15.80 9.70
C TYR A 305 16.17 16.55 10.56
N VAL A 306 15.50 15.82 11.45
CA VAL A 306 14.65 16.41 12.48
C VAL A 306 15.50 17.20 13.50
N ARG A 307 16.72 16.71 13.82
CA ARG A 307 17.70 17.43 14.66
C ARG A 307 18.25 18.68 13.98
N TYR A 308 18.48 18.66 12.67
CA TYR A 308 18.83 19.87 11.93
C TYR A 308 17.69 20.91 12.02
N PHE A 309 16.44 20.48 11.92
CA PHE A 309 15.29 21.37 12.09
C PHE A 309 15.18 21.94 13.52
N GLU A 310 15.45 21.12 14.54
CA GLU A 310 15.56 21.57 15.94
C GLU A 310 16.61 22.70 16.07
N GLU A 311 17.81 22.53 15.50
CA GLU A 311 18.82 23.60 15.47
C GLU A 311 18.34 24.84 14.68
N VAL A 312 17.64 24.68 13.55
CA VAL A 312 17.03 25.81 12.81
C VAL A 312 16.07 26.61 13.68
N LYS A 313 15.21 25.93 14.44
CA LYS A 313 14.26 26.57 15.35
C LYS A 313 14.98 27.29 16.49
N HIS A 314 15.85 26.59 17.21
CA HIS A 314 16.39 27.07 18.49
C HIS A 314 17.64 27.94 18.35
N ILE A 315 18.53 27.63 17.41
CA ILE A 315 19.81 28.33 17.21
C ILE A 315 19.67 29.42 16.15
N TYR A 316 18.97 29.12 15.05
CA TYR A 316 18.85 30.04 13.91
C TYR A 316 17.54 30.83 13.89
N HIS A 317 16.71 30.70 14.93
CA HIS A 317 15.45 31.44 15.08
C HIS A 317 14.57 31.38 13.82
N TRP A 318 14.34 30.18 13.30
CA TRP A 318 13.55 29.91 12.08
C TRP A 318 14.16 30.37 10.76
N ASN A 319 15.34 30.97 10.78
CA ASN A 319 16.10 31.26 9.56
C ASN A 319 16.93 30.05 9.16
N LEU A 320 17.07 29.85 7.84
CA LEU A 320 17.99 28.84 7.35
C LEU A 320 19.42 29.23 7.77
N PRO A 321 20.26 28.26 8.17
CA PRO A 321 21.65 28.54 8.50
C PRO A 321 22.37 29.10 7.28
N PRO A 322 23.42 29.93 7.48
CA PRO A 322 24.19 30.47 6.37
C PRO A 322 24.74 29.33 5.50
N ARG A 323 24.71 29.53 4.19
CA ARG A 323 25.18 28.52 3.24
C ARG A 323 26.68 28.28 3.45
N LYS A 324 27.07 27.02 3.59
CA LYS A 324 28.47 26.61 3.72
C LYS A 324 28.89 25.80 2.49
N LEU A 325 29.82 26.33 1.71
CA LEU A 325 30.41 25.61 0.58
C LEU A 325 31.50 24.66 1.08
N LEU A 326 31.41 23.38 0.71
CA LEU A 326 32.35 22.35 1.13
C LEU A 326 32.89 21.57 -0.06
N LEU A 327 34.20 21.28 -0.04
CA LEU A 327 34.86 20.42 -1.01
C LEU A 327 35.16 19.07 -0.37
N LEU A 328 34.58 18.00 -0.90
CA LEU A 328 34.83 16.65 -0.39
C LEU A 328 36.14 16.13 -0.97
N LYS A 329 37.16 16.01 -0.11
CA LYS A 329 38.51 15.55 -0.50
C LYS A 329 38.74 14.07 -0.20
N LYS A 330 38.16 13.56 0.88
CA LYS A 330 38.46 12.23 1.42
C LYS A 330 37.21 11.63 2.07
N LEU A 331 36.93 10.37 1.75
CA LEU A 331 35.95 9.54 2.43
C LEU A 331 36.66 8.34 3.05
N ILE A 332 36.25 7.95 4.25
CA ILE A 332 36.76 6.75 4.93
C ILE A 332 35.56 5.89 5.30
N ILE A 333 35.58 4.63 4.87
CA ILE A 333 34.57 3.62 5.19
C ILE A 333 35.25 2.60 6.12
N TYR A 334 34.69 2.42 7.30
CA TYR A 334 35.18 1.46 8.29
C TYR A 334 34.39 0.15 8.22
N SER A 335 35.00 -0.94 8.70
CA SER A 335 34.32 -2.22 8.95
C SER A 335 33.72 -2.85 7.70
N ILE A 336 34.50 -2.90 6.61
CA ILE A 336 34.07 -3.59 5.39
C ILE A 336 34.21 -5.10 5.63
N ARG A 337 33.08 -5.80 5.70
CA ARG A 337 33.05 -7.27 5.89
C ARG A 337 33.04 -7.97 4.53
N GLY A 338 33.91 -8.98 4.36
CA GLY A 338 34.05 -9.80 3.14
C GLY A 338 35.32 -9.50 2.33
N ASN A 339 35.47 -10.13 1.15
CA ASN A 339 36.59 -9.91 0.20
C ASN A 339 36.57 -8.52 -0.51
N GLY A 340 35.83 -7.54 0.04
CA GLY A 340 35.66 -6.23 -0.60
C GLY A 340 36.83 -5.30 -0.32
N ASN A 341 37.68 -5.06 -1.32
CA ASN A 341 38.72 -4.02 -1.29
C ASN A 341 38.18 -2.61 -1.59
N GLY A 342 36.87 -2.48 -1.83
CA GLY A 342 36.20 -1.24 -2.20
C GLY A 342 36.41 -0.79 -3.65
N CYS A 343 37.15 -1.55 -4.47
CA CYS A 343 37.41 -1.19 -5.87
C CYS A 343 36.16 -1.28 -6.75
N ASP A 344 35.16 -2.05 -6.32
CA ASP A 344 33.85 -2.19 -6.96
C ASP A 344 32.83 -1.11 -6.52
N LEU A 345 33.26 -0.18 -5.65
CA LEU A 345 32.44 0.92 -5.17
C LEU A 345 32.40 2.06 -6.19
N THR A 346 31.18 2.42 -6.60
CA THR A 346 30.88 3.65 -7.34
C THR A 346 30.04 4.56 -6.45
N MET A 347 30.33 5.85 -6.47
CA MET A 347 29.66 6.84 -5.63
C MET A 347 29.09 7.97 -6.49
N GLN A 348 27.86 8.37 -6.19
CA GLN A 348 27.20 9.52 -6.79
C GLN A 348 26.80 10.53 -5.73
N MET A 349 27.00 11.81 -6.04
CA MET A 349 26.53 12.93 -5.24
C MET A 349 25.39 13.62 -5.96
N ILE A 350 24.30 13.88 -5.24
CA ILE A 350 23.09 14.50 -5.77
C ILE A 350 22.77 15.74 -4.93
N MET A 351 22.54 16.86 -5.61
CA MET A 351 22.07 18.11 -5.02
C MET A 351 20.87 18.58 -5.82
N LYS A 352 19.83 19.11 -5.14
CA LYS A 352 18.61 19.61 -5.80
C LYS A 352 18.03 18.61 -6.83
N GLN A 353 17.99 17.34 -6.45
CA GLN A 353 17.50 16.23 -7.29
C GLN A 353 18.28 15.99 -8.60
N LYS A 354 19.47 16.57 -8.78
CA LYS A 354 20.36 16.33 -9.93
C LYS A 354 21.67 15.69 -9.48
N ILE A 355 22.16 14.71 -10.24
CA ILE A 355 23.50 14.16 -10.06
C ILE A 355 24.50 15.25 -10.41
N VAL A 356 25.29 15.69 -9.43
CA VAL A 356 26.29 16.74 -9.59
C VAL A 356 27.69 16.20 -9.75
N TYR A 357 27.92 14.96 -9.31
CA TYR A 357 29.24 14.35 -9.34
C TYR A 357 29.13 12.82 -9.24
N SER A 358 30.05 12.12 -9.90
CA SER A 358 30.20 10.67 -9.84
C SER A 358 31.68 10.29 -9.79
N CYS A 359 32.03 9.30 -8.98
CA CYS A 359 33.38 8.73 -8.96
C CYS A 359 33.38 7.22 -8.73
N SER A 360 34.43 6.56 -9.20
CA SER A 360 34.70 5.14 -9.08
C SER A 360 36.22 4.93 -8.93
N SER A 361 36.66 3.69 -8.75
CA SER A 361 38.09 3.34 -8.76
C SER A 361 38.81 3.73 -10.06
N SER A 362 38.09 3.77 -11.19
CA SER A 362 38.61 4.14 -12.50
C SER A 362 38.45 5.62 -12.86
N GLN A 363 37.63 6.37 -12.12
CA GLN A 363 37.28 7.75 -12.50
C GLN A 363 37.11 8.67 -11.28
N ASN A 364 37.84 9.79 -11.28
CA ASN A 364 37.77 10.87 -10.30
C ASN A 364 37.95 10.47 -8.81
N ALA A 365 38.44 9.26 -8.52
CA ALA A 365 38.83 8.85 -7.19
C ALA A 365 39.99 7.85 -7.20
N ARG A 366 40.75 7.81 -6.10
CA ARG A 366 41.74 6.75 -5.81
C ARG A 366 41.32 6.05 -4.52
N ILE A 367 41.20 4.73 -4.60
CA ILE A 367 40.72 3.89 -3.49
C ILE A 367 41.90 3.09 -2.92
N PHE A 368 42.10 3.18 -1.62
CA PHE A 368 43.10 2.44 -0.87
C PHE A 368 42.41 1.56 0.16
N HIS A 369 42.75 0.28 0.19
CA HIS A 369 42.28 -0.66 1.20
C HIS A 369 43.38 -0.86 2.25
N ASP A 370 43.06 -0.52 3.49
CA ASP A 370 43.91 -0.77 4.65
C ASP A 370 43.33 -1.96 5.41
N SER A 371 43.90 -3.13 5.16
CA SER A 371 43.47 -4.41 5.72
C SER A 371 43.75 -4.53 7.21
N GLU A 372 44.79 -3.86 7.72
CA GLU A 372 45.16 -3.90 9.14
C GLU A 372 44.11 -3.16 9.99
N SER A 373 43.70 -1.97 9.54
CA SER A 373 42.70 -1.15 10.22
C SER A 373 41.25 -1.43 9.76
N ASN A 374 41.05 -2.40 8.87
CA ASN A 374 39.78 -2.74 8.24
C ASN A 374 39.00 -1.50 7.75
N ARG A 375 39.64 -0.70 6.89
CA ARG A 375 39.07 0.54 6.34
C ARG A 375 39.39 0.72 4.87
N VAL A 376 38.47 1.32 4.12
CA VAL A 376 38.72 1.81 2.77
C VAL A 376 38.78 3.32 2.78
N ILE A 377 39.85 3.86 2.20
CA ILE A 377 40.13 5.28 2.07
C ILE A 377 39.94 5.67 0.61
N ILE A 378 39.07 6.63 0.36
CA ILE A 378 38.75 7.12 -0.99
C ILE A 378 39.17 8.58 -1.07
N HIS A 379 40.21 8.84 -1.85
CA HIS A 379 40.63 10.19 -2.21
C HIS A 379 39.85 10.62 -3.45
N ILE A 380 39.16 11.76 -3.35
CA ILE A 380 38.26 12.25 -4.39
C ILE A 380 38.92 13.45 -5.07
N PHE A 381 38.92 13.46 -6.41
CA PHE A 381 39.53 14.50 -7.24
C PHE A 381 38.47 15.30 -7.97
N SER A 382 38.70 16.60 -8.18
CA SER A 382 37.80 17.44 -9.00
C SER A 382 36.33 17.45 -8.52
N CYS A 383 36.09 17.27 -7.22
CA CYS A 383 34.76 17.38 -6.64
C CYS A 383 34.27 18.83 -6.69
N PRO A 384 33.08 19.12 -7.25
CA PRO A 384 32.53 20.47 -7.24
C PRO A 384 32.15 20.91 -5.82
N PRO A 385 32.07 22.22 -5.54
CA PRO A 385 31.57 22.73 -4.27
C PRO A 385 30.17 22.20 -3.96
N LEU A 386 30.04 21.53 -2.82
CA LEU A 386 28.78 21.04 -2.28
C LEU A 386 28.15 22.09 -1.37
N TYR A 387 26.82 22.20 -1.37
CA TYR A 387 26.08 23.14 -0.55
C TYR A 387 24.65 22.64 -0.26
N ASP A 388 24.02 23.26 0.75
CA ASP A 388 22.68 22.93 1.25
C ASP A 388 22.53 21.42 1.54
N ASP A 389 21.43 20.79 1.09
CA ASP A 389 21.13 19.36 1.19
C ASP A 389 21.85 18.53 0.12
N VAL A 390 22.66 17.57 0.56
CA VAL A 390 23.44 16.68 -0.29
C VAL A 390 23.08 15.23 0.00
N LYS A 391 22.76 14.47 -1.05
CA LYS A 391 22.62 13.01 -1.00
C LYS A 391 23.86 12.36 -1.56
N MET A 392 24.39 11.38 -0.84
CA MET A 392 25.45 10.50 -1.33
C MET A 392 24.90 9.09 -1.49
N GLN A 393 25.05 8.53 -2.69
CA GLN A 393 24.65 7.16 -3.02
C GLN A 393 25.87 6.32 -3.34
N PHE A 394 25.85 5.07 -2.88
CA PHE A 394 26.92 4.11 -3.07
C PHE A 394 26.38 2.88 -3.78
N PHE A 395 27.06 2.52 -4.85
CA PHE A 395 26.76 1.39 -5.71
C PHE A 395 27.92 0.41 -5.67
N ILE A 396 27.61 -0.88 -5.54
CA ILE A 396 28.58 -1.96 -5.49
C ILE A 396 28.23 -2.94 -6.63
N CYS A 397 29.22 -3.33 -7.44
CA CYS A 397 29.03 -4.22 -8.59
C CYS A 397 28.85 -5.69 -8.22
N SER A 398 29.41 -6.13 -7.10
CA SER A 398 29.30 -7.51 -6.60
C SER A 398 27.89 -7.79 -6.02
N GLY A 399 27.54 -9.07 -5.85
CA GLY A 399 26.21 -9.61 -5.48
C GLY A 399 25.58 -9.15 -4.15
N VAL A 400 25.90 -7.96 -3.68
CA VAL A 400 25.29 -7.27 -2.55
C VAL A 400 23.87 -6.81 -2.92
N PRO A 401 22.84 -7.18 -2.13
CA PRO A 401 21.47 -6.78 -2.38
C PRO A 401 21.30 -5.26 -2.50
N LYS A 402 20.55 -4.81 -3.50
CA LYS A 402 20.10 -3.42 -3.60
C LYS A 402 18.90 -3.22 -2.68
N TYR A 403 18.90 -2.15 -1.90
CA TYR A 403 17.79 -1.79 -1.03
C TYR A 403 17.01 -0.60 -1.63
N HIS A 404 16.58 0.34 -0.79
CA HIS A 404 15.88 1.54 -1.19
C HIS A 404 16.73 2.41 -2.14
N ASN A 405 16.07 3.14 -3.05
CA ASN A 405 16.72 3.97 -4.08
C ASN A 405 17.63 3.21 -5.07
N LYS A 406 17.49 1.88 -5.21
CA LYS A 406 18.24 1.04 -6.17
C LYS A 406 19.77 1.09 -5.98
N CYS A 407 20.25 1.45 -4.79
CA CYS A 407 21.66 1.46 -4.40
C CYS A 407 21.87 0.59 -3.14
N GLN A 408 23.12 0.25 -2.81
CA GLN A 408 23.43 -0.57 -1.63
C GLN A 408 23.24 0.21 -0.34
N PHE A 409 23.76 1.42 -0.27
CA PHE A 409 23.48 2.34 0.83
C PHE A 409 23.57 3.79 0.35
N PHE A 410 22.91 4.68 1.09
CA PHE A 410 22.94 6.11 0.85
C PHE A 410 22.73 6.86 2.16
N PHE A 411 23.14 8.11 2.20
CA PHE A 411 22.80 9.01 3.29
C PHE A 411 22.65 10.44 2.78
N TRP A 412 21.99 11.25 3.61
CA TRP A 412 21.78 12.67 3.38
C TRP A 412 22.48 13.48 4.48
N PHE A 413 22.96 14.66 4.13
CA PHE A 413 23.49 15.64 5.08
C PHE A 413 23.27 17.06 4.57
N HIS A 414 23.27 18.02 5.50
CA HIS A 414 23.22 19.43 5.16
C HIS A 414 24.56 20.11 5.49
N THR A 415 25.17 20.74 4.50
CA THR A 415 26.54 21.29 4.56
C THR A 415 26.74 22.30 5.69
N SER A 416 25.76 23.16 5.97
CA SER A 416 25.85 24.16 7.05
C SER A 416 25.98 23.57 8.46
N PHE A 417 25.63 22.30 8.67
CA PHE A 417 25.72 21.64 9.99
C PHE A 417 27.01 20.84 10.18
N ILE A 418 27.91 20.84 9.19
CA ILE A 418 29.20 20.15 9.31
C ILE A 418 30.16 21.00 10.14
N ARG A 419 30.53 20.50 11.32
CA ARG A 419 31.51 21.09 12.24
C ARG A 419 32.89 20.42 12.04
N ASN A 420 33.97 21.18 12.22
CA ASN A 420 35.37 20.69 12.23
C ASN A 420 35.85 19.94 10.98
N SER A 421 35.30 20.26 9.80
CA SER A 421 35.72 19.69 8.49
C SER A 421 35.69 18.16 8.40
N ARG A 422 35.00 17.49 9.34
CA ARG A 422 34.78 16.04 9.36
C ARG A 422 33.31 15.75 9.58
N TYR A 423 32.82 14.72 8.92
CA TYR A 423 31.45 14.25 9.05
C TYR A 423 31.45 12.75 9.28
N GLY A 424 30.94 12.32 10.43
CA GLY A 424 30.77 10.92 10.78
C GLY A 424 29.36 10.43 10.48
N TYR A 425 29.25 9.28 9.82
CA TYR A 425 27.99 8.57 9.61
C TYR A 425 28.17 7.10 9.99
N ASN A 426 27.47 6.66 11.02
CA ASN A 426 27.45 5.24 11.39
C ASN A 426 26.30 4.55 10.65
N ILE A 427 26.64 3.59 9.79
CA ILE A 427 25.66 2.67 9.22
C ILE A 427 25.48 1.55 10.25
N ILE A 428 24.41 1.62 11.03
CA ILE A 428 23.98 0.49 11.84
C ILE A 428 23.31 -0.48 10.86
N GLN A 429 23.99 -1.59 10.54
CA GLN A 429 23.41 -2.68 9.76
C GLN A 429 22.34 -3.42 10.57
#